data_AF-W7W2Y1-F1
#
_entry.id   AF-W7W2Y1-F1
#
_cell.length_a   1.000
_cell.length_b   1.000
_cell.length_c   1.000
_cell.angle_alpha   90.00
_cell.angle_beta   90.00
_cell.angle_gamma   90.00
#
_symmetry.space_group_name_H-M   'P 1'
#
loop_
_entity.id
_entity.type
_entity.pdbx_description
1 polymer ?
#
loop_
_entity_poly.entity_id
_entity_poly.type
_entity_poly.pdbx_seq_one_letter_code
_entity_poly.pdbx_strand_id
1 'polypeptide(L)'
;MLGRCGPDGSLFHLRLPGDPFALLERHGHVPLPPYIEHGDDADDERRYQTVFARAPGAVAAPTAALHFDAEVLAALEAQGVARASVTLHVGAGTFQPVRVEQLAEHRMHSEWFELPGATVDAIARTRAAGGRVVAVGTTTLRALESAALGGELQAGARETDIFITPGFTFRVVDRLLTNFHLPRSTLMMLVSAFAGHERIRTLYTHAIRERYRFFSYGDAMLLQRR
;
A
#
# COMPACT_ATOMS: atom_id res chain seq x y z
N MET A 1 -25.12 -7.95 0.49
CA MET A 1 -23.88 -7.19 0.23
C MET A 1 -23.61 -7.20 -1.27
N LEU A 2 -23.34 -6.03 -1.88
CA LEU A 2 -22.92 -5.95 -3.28
C LEU A 2 -21.40 -6.13 -3.33
N GLY A 3 -20.91 -6.99 -4.22
CA GLY A 3 -19.49 -7.24 -4.41
C GLY A 3 -19.14 -7.43 -5.87
N ARG A 4 -17.86 -7.35 -6.21
CA ARG A 4 -17.33 -7.70 -7.53
C ARG A 4 -16.41 -8.92 -7.38
N CYS A 5 -16.65 -9.97 -8.15
CA CYS A 5 -15.76 -11.15 -8.21
C CYS A 5 -15.76 -11.76 -9.63
N GLY A 6 -14.92 -12.76 -9.87
CA GLY A 6 -14.85 -13.47 -11.16
C GLY A 6 -13.94 -12.83 -12.22
N PRO A 7 -13.71 -13.52 -13.37
CA PRO A 7 -12.72 -13.12 -14.39
C PRO A 7 -12.96 -11.74 -15.01
N ASP A 8 -14.23 -11.31 -15.07
CA ASP A 8 -14.66 -10.09 -15.76
C ASP A 8 -15.15 -8.98 -14.81
N GLY A 9 -14.98 -9.16 -13.49
CA GLY A 9 -15.37 -8.14 -12.49
C GLY A 9 -16.88 -7.86 -12.41
N SER A 10 -17.72 -8.85 -12.71
CA SER A 10 -19.17 -8.75 -12.67
C SER A 10 -19.67 -8.47 -11.24
N LEU A 11 -20.74 -7.67 -11.14
CA LEU A 11 -21.40 -7.33 -9.89
C LEU A 11 -22.28 -8.51 -9.43
N PHE A 12 -22.07 -8.95 -8.19
CA PHE A 12 -22.87 -9.97 -7.54
C PHE A 12 -23.58 -9.39 -6.31
N HIS A 13 -24.81 -9.83 -6.09
CA HIS A 13 -25.52 -9.58 -4.85
C HIS A 13 -25.43 -10.84 -3.97
N LEU A 14 -24.65 -10.74 -2.90
CA LEU A 14 -24.52 -11.80 -1.89
C LEU A 14 -25.61 -11.63 -0.84
N ARG A 15 -26.44 -12.66 -0.68
CA ARG A 15 -27.36 -12.80 0.45
C ARG A 15 -26.72 -13.74 1.48
N LEU A 16 -26.45 -13.21 2.66
CA LEU A 16 -25.87 -13.96 3.77
C LEU A 16 -26.94 -14.25 4.83
N PRO A 17 -26.82 -15.35 5.60
CA PRO A 17 -27.79 -15.71 6.63
C PRO A 17 -27.74 -14.81 7.88
N GLY A 18 -26.80 -13.87 7.94
CA GLY A 18 -26.63 -12.94 9.06
C GLY A 18 -25.74 -11.75 8.67
N ASP A 19 -25.36 -10.97 9.68
CA ASP A 19 -24.44 -9.84 9.51
C ASP A 19 -23.10 -10.31 8.88
N PRO A 20 -22.63 -9.69 7.79
CA PRO A 20 -21.40 -10.10 7.12
C PRO A 20 -20.17 -10.06 8.01
N PHE A 21 -20.02 -9.06 8.89
CA PHE A 21 -18.85 -8.94 9.76
C PHE A 21 -18.86 -10.01 10.85
N ALA A 22 -20.01 -10.27 11.47
CA ALA A 22 -20.15 -11.37 12.42
C ALA A 22 -19.91 -12.75 11.79
N LEU A 23 -20.21 -12.92 10.49
CA LEU A 23 -19.89 -14.14 9.75
C LEU A 23 -18.39 -14.24 9.43
N LEU A 24 -17.75 -13.14 9.06
CA LEU A 24 -16.29 -13.08 8.84
C LEU A 24 -15.51 -13.33 10.13
N GLU A 25 -15.96 -12.83 11.28
CA GLU A 25 -15.31 -13.12 12.58
C GLU A 25 -15.43 -14.60 12.95
N ARG A 26 -16.54 -15.27 12.60
CA ARG A 26 -16.75 -16.68 12.93
C ARG A 26 -16.10 -17.67 11.96
N HIS A 27 -15.90 -17.27 10.71
CA HIS A 27 -15.54 -18.19 9.61
C HIS A 27 -14.39 -17.70 8.74
N GLY A 28 -13.94 -16.45 8.91
CA GLY A 28 -12.84 -15.86 8.17
C GLY A 28 -11.49 -16.32 8.70
N HIS A 29 -10.48 -16.14 7.86
CA HIS A 29 -9.07 -16.41 8.16
C HIS A 29 -8.23 -15.23 7.68
N VAL A 30 -7.10 -14.99 8.32
CA VAL A 30 -6.12 -14.00 7.86
C VAL A 30 -5.54 -14.46 6.52
N PRO A 31 -5.62 -13.65 5.45
CA PRO A 31 -5.05 -14.01 4.17
C PRO A 31 -3.52 -13.85 4.21
N LEU A 32 -2.85 -14.89 4.69
CA LEU A 32 -1.39 -14.98 4.68
C LEU A 32 -0.86 -15.11 3.24
N PRO A 33 0.25 -14.42 2.89
CA PRO A 33 0.89 -14.58 1.58
C PRO A 33 1.27 -16.04 1.29
N PRO A 34 1.30 -16.47 0.02
CA PRO A 34 1.47 -17.87 -0.37
C PRO A 34 2.84 -18.48 -0.03
N TYR A 35 3.81 -17.66 0.39
CA TYR A 35 5.13 -18.13 0.86
C TYR A 35 5.15 -18.41 2.37
N ILE A 36 4.05 -18.14 3.09
CA ILE A 36 3.88 -18.54 4.49
C ILE A 36 3.20 -19.90 4.50
N GLU A 37 3.92 -20.91 4.98
CA GLU A 37 3.49 -22.32 4.91
C GLU A 37 2.69 -22.77 6.14
N HIS A 38 2.52 -21.90 7.14
CA HIS A 38 1.67 -22.18 8.31
C HIS A 38 0.26 -21.59 8.13
N GLY A 39 -0.71 -22.16 8.88
CA GLY A 39 -2.03 -21.54 9.04
C GLY A 39 -1.95 -20.26 9.87
N ASP A 40 -2.99 -19.44 9.80
CA ASP A 40 -3.09 -18.22 10.59
C ASP A 40 -3.26 -18.53 12.08
N ASP A 41 -2.56 -17.76 12.91
CA ASP A 41 -2.69 -17.81 14.36
C ASP A 41 -3.06 -16.44 14.97
N ALA A 42 -3.22 -16.41 16.29
CA ALA A 42 -3.57 -15.20 17.00
C ALA A 42 -2.48 -14.11 16.93
N ASP A 43 -1.21 -14.48 16.70
CA ASP A 43 -0.12 -13.52 16.47
C ASP A 43 -0.22 -12.90 15.08
N ASP A 44 -0.56 -13.71 14.06
CA ASP A 44 -0.83 -13.25 12.71
C ASP A 44 -2.01 -12.28 12.69
N GLU A 45 -3.13 -12.60 13.33
CA GLU A 45 -4.29 -11.71 13.44
C GLU A 45 -3.92 -10.35 14.04
N ARG A 46 -3.17 -10.35 15.16
CA ARG A 46 -2.72 -9.12 15.82
C ARG A 46 -1.75 -8.32 14.98
N ARG A 47 -0.86 -8.97 14.23
CA ARG A 47 0.07 -8.29 13.32
C ARG A 47 -0.66 -7.75 12.09
N TYR A 48 -1.61 -8.50 11.53
CA TYR A 48 -2.35 -8.11 10.34
C TYR A 48 -3.25 -6.90 10.60
N GLN A 49 -3.79 -6.77 11.82
CA GLN A 49 -4.40 -5.53 12.28
C GLN A 49 -3.33 -4.49 12.63
N THR A 50 -2.85 -3.77 11.61
CA THR A 50 -1.91 -2.66 11.84
C THR A 50 -2.51 -1.61 12.79
N VAL A 51 -1.67 -0.90 13.53
CA VAL A 51 -2.05 0.28 14.36
C VAL A 51 -2.78 1.38 13.58
N PHE A 52 -2.80 1.30 12.25
CA PHE A 52 -3.48 2.22 11.35
C PHE A 52 -4.86 1.72 10.88
N ALA A 53 -5.24 0.47 11.18
CA ALA A 53 -6.54 -0.08 10.79
C ALA A 53 -7.67 0.60 11.59
N ARG A 54 -8.44 1.45 10.92
CA ARG A 54 -9.59 2.17 11.52
C ARG A 54 -10.95 1.66 11.07
N ALA A 55 -11.03 0.95 9.95
CA ALA A 55 -12.28 0.43 9.40
C ALA A 55 -12.13 -1.05 9.03
N PRO A 56 -13.08 -1.92 9.46
CA PRO A 56 -13.09 -3.31 9.03
C PRO A 56 -13.38 -3.41 7.53
N GLY A 57 -12.67 -4.28 6.81
CA GLY A 57 -12.94 -4.58 5.39
C GLY A 57 -11.78 -4.39 4.41
N ALA A 58 -10.59 -3.99 4.85
CA ALA A 58 -9.37 -4.10 4.05
C ALA A 58 -8.85 -5.55 4.12
N VAL A 59 -8.83 -6.26 2.99
CA VAL A 59 -8.41 -7.67 2.93
C VAL A 59 -6.89 -7.82 3.04
N ALA A 60 -6.11 -6.78 2.73
CA ALA A 60 -4.65 -6.80 2.83
C ALA A 60 -4.16 -5.69 3.77
N ALA A 61 -3.39 -6.08 4.79
CA ALA A 61 -2.64 -5.13 5.61
C ALA A 61 -1.58 -4.42 4.75
N PRO A 62 -1.45 -3.09 4.81
CA PRO A 62 -0.32 -2.41 4.19
C PRO A 62 0.95 -2.82 4.93
N THR A 63 1.67 -3.81 4.42
CA THR A 63 2.72 -4.50 5.19
C THR A 63 3.91 -3.61 5.56
N ALA A 64 4.15 -2.53 4.81
CA ALA A 64 5.13 -1.51 5.17
C ALA A 64 4.77 -0.78 6.48
N ALA A 65 3.49 -0.74 6.84
CA ALA A 65 3.01 -0.15 8.08
C ALA A 65 3.24 -1.06 9.30
N LEU A 66 3.58 -2.34 9.10
CA LEU A 66 3.91 -3.27 10.18
C LEU A 66 5.23 -2.91 10.90
N HIS A 67 6.03 -2.03 10.30
CA HIS A 67 7.26 -1.52 10.91
C HIS A 67 7.02 -0.40 11.93
N PHE A 68 5.77 -0.02 12.16
CA PHE A 68 5.40 0.95 13.19
C PHE A 68 4.69 0.26 14.35
N ASP A 69 5.23 0.44 15.54
CA ASP A 69 4.56 0.16 16.80
C ASP A 69 4.15 1.47 17.50
N ALA A 70 3.51 1.34 18.66
CA ALA A 70 3.06 2.49 19.44
C ALA A 70 4.23 3.39 19.89
N GLU A 71 5.39 2.80 20.18
CA GLU A 71 6.57 3.54 20.67
C GLU A 71 7.17 4.40 19.56
N VAL A 72 7.35 3.84 18.37
CA VAL A 72 7.82 4.56 17.18
C VAL A 72 6.85 5.70 16.83
N LEU A 73 5.54 5.44 16.87
CA LEU A 73 4.54 6.47 16.57
C LEU A 73 4.55 7.60 17.60
N ALA A 74 4.68 7.28 18.89
CA ALA A 74 4.78 8.27 19.95
C ALA A 74 6.06 9.12 19.81
N ALA A 75 7.19 8.49 19.47
CA ALA A 75 8.46 9.18 19.24
C ALA A 75 8.37 10.15 18.04
N LEU A 76 7.73 9.74 16.94
CA LEU A 76 7.49 10.61 15.78
C LEU A 76 6.58 11.80 16.14
N GLU A 77 5.52 11.55 16.90
CA GLU A 77 4.61 12.61 17.34
C GLU A 77 5.31 13.61 18.27
N ALA A 78 6.15 13.15 19.19
CA ALA A 78 6.97 14.02 20.06
C ALA A 78 7.96 14.88 19.27
N GLN A 79 8.38 14.43 18.07
CA GLN A 79 9.19 15.20 17.13
C GLN A 79 8.38 16.13 16.22
N GLY A 80 7.06 16.22 16.41
CA GLY A 80 6.18 17.06 15.61
C GLY A 80 5.82 16.48 14.23
N VAL A 81 6.04 15.18 14.02
CA VAL A 81 5.64 14.51 12.77
C VAL A 81 4.13 14.27 12.78
N ALA A 82 3.42 15.00 11.92
CA ALA A 82 1.99 14.84 11.74
C ALA A 82 1.64 13.51 11.05
N ARG A 83 0.48 12.95 11.39
CA ARG A 83 -0.07 11.72 10.81
C ARG A 83 -1.38 12.02 10.08
N ALA A 84 -1.57 11.39 8.92
CA ALA A 84 -2.81 11.42 8.15
C ALA A 84 -3.06 10.05 7.53
N SER A 85 -4.31 9.74 7.17
CA SER A 85 -4.71 8.40 6.72
C SER A 85 -5.38 8.43 5.35
N VAL A 86 -5.20 7.34 4.60
CA VAL A 86 -5.94 7.01 3.39
C VAL A 86 -6.64 5.67 3.66
N THR A 87 -7.91 5.55 3.28
CA THR A 87 -8.63 4.28 3.37
C THR A 87 -8.42 3.51 2.08
N LEU A 88 -8.01 2.25 2.17
CA LEU A 88 -7.72 1.38 1.02
C LEU A 88 -8.58 0.13 1.12
N HIS A 89 -9.31 -0.19 0.05
CA HIS A 89 -9.95 -1.49 -0.11
C HIS A 89 -9.20 -2.24 -1.19
N VAL A 90 -8.15 -2.92 -0.73
CA VAL A 90 -7.27 -3.72 -1.55
C VAL A 90 -7.93 -5.08 -1.77
N GLY A 91 -8.25 -5.41 -3.01
CA GLY A 91 -8.78 -6.73 -3.36
C GLY A 91 -7.69 -7.80 -3.38
N ALA A 92 -8.07 -9.09 -3.42
CA ALA A 92 -7.13 -10.21 -3.50
C ALA A 92 -6.22 -10.19 -4.76
N GLY A 93 -6.52 -9.34 -5.74
CA GLY A 93 -5.71 -9.15 -6.96
C GLY A 93 -4.30 -8.59 -6.71
N THR A 94 -4.06 -7.91 -5.59
CA THR A 94 -2.79 -7.23 -5.29
C THR A 94 -1.63 -8.21 -5.04
N PHE A 95 -1.92 -9.48 -4.77
CA PHE A 95 -0.93 -10.55 -4.65
C PHE A 95 -0.72 -11.34 -5.95
N GLN A 96 -1.44 -11.03 -7.04
CA GLN A 96 -1.31 -11.78 -8.27
C GLN A 96 0.00 -11.45 -8.99
N PRO A 97 0.80 -12.46 -9.40
CA PRO A 97 2.01 -12.23 -10.17
C PRO A 97 1.67 -11.63 -11.53
N VAL A 98 2.58 -10.80 -12.07
CA VAL A 98 2.49 -10.29 -13.45
C VAL A 98 2.46 -11.48 -14.40
N ARG A 99 1.35 -11.66 -15.13
CA ARG A 99 1.11 -12.82 -16.00
C ARG A 99 1.50 -12.62 -17.47
N VAL A 100 2.06 -11.47 -17.82
CA VAL A 100 2.36 -11.09 -19.21
C VAL A 100 3.86 -10.99 -19.46
N GLU A 101 4.32 -11.47 -20.62
CA GLU A 101 5.73 -11.40 -21.03
C GLU A 101 6.13 -9.97 -21.40
N GLN A 102 5.19 -9.18 -21.95
CA GLN A 102 5.37 -7.75 -22.21
C GLN A 102 4.73 -6.91 -21.12
N LEU A 103 5.55 -6.20 -20.33
CA LEU A 103 5.10 -5.35 -19.23
C LEU A 103 4.18 -4.20 -19.69
N ALA A 104 4.25 -3.77 -20.95
CA ALA A 104 3.36 -2.77 -21.52
C ALA A 104 1.91 -3.27 -21.68
N GLU A 105 1.71 -4.58 -21.70
CA GLU A 105 0.40 -5.22 -21.81
C GLU A 105 -0.19 -5.53 -20.42
N HIS A 106 0.55 -5.24 -19.34
CA HIS A 106 0.08 -5.53 -17.98
C HIS A 106 -1.02 -4.57 -17.57
N ARG A 107 -2.23 -5.10 -17.41
CA ARG A 107 -3.33 -4.39 -16.75
C ARG A 107 -3.17 -4.50 -15.24
N MET A 108 -2.94 -3.36 -14.60
CA MET A 108 -2.99 -3.25 -13.14
C MET A 108 -4.40 -3.58 -12.65
N HIS A 109 -4.49 -4.31 -11.55
CA HIS A 109 -5.77 -4.47 -10.85
C HIS A 109 -6.20 -3.11 -10.28
N SER A 110 -7.46 -2.76 -10.53
CA SER A 110 -8.09 -1.58 -9.94
C SER A 110 -8.22 -1.77 -8.44
N GLU A 111 -7.79 -0.77 -7.67
CA GLU A 111 -7.93 -0.72 -6.22
C GLU A 111 -8.81 0.47 -5.86
N TRP A 112 -9.76 0.25 -4.94
CA TRP A 112 -10.56 1.34 -4.41
C TRP A 112 -9.81 2.01 -3.27
N PHE A 113 -9.86 3.33 -3.22
CA PHE A 113 -9.39 4.11 -2.09
C PHE A 113 -10.28 5.32 -1.82
N GLU A 114 -10.23 5.80 -0.59
CA GLU A 114 -10.83 7.06 -0.18
C GLU A 114 -9.78 7.94 0.48
N LEU A 115 -9.71 9.18 -0.01
CA LEU A 115 -8.85 10.21 0.53
C LEU A 115 -9.71 11.23 1.29
N PRO A 116 -9.68 11.24 2.64
CA PRO A 116 -10.43 12.22 3.43
C PRO A 116 -9.97 13.66 3.15
N GLY A 117 -10.90 14.63 3.21
CA GLY A 117 -10.56 16.05 3.10
C GLY A 117 -9.51 16.50 4.12
N ALA A 118 -9.61 15.99 5.36
CA ALA A 118 -8.61 16.24 6.41
C ALA A 118 -7.19 15.82 6.03
N THR A 119 -7.02 14.76 5.23
CA THR A 119 -5.71 14.31 4.72
C THR A 119 -5.18 15.25 3.64
N VAL A 120 -6.05 15.74 2.76
CA VAL A 120 -5.69 16.78 1.77
C VAL A 120 -5.22 18.04 2.48
N ASP A 121 -5.98 18.51 3.48
CA ASP A 121 -5.61 19.70 4.25
C ASP A 121 -4.30 19.51 5.03
N ALA A 122 -4.07 18.32 5.59
CA ALA A 122 -2.82 18.00 6.29
C ALA A 122 -1.60 18.02 5.34
N ILE A 123 -1.76 17.50 4.13
CA ILE A 123 -0.72 17.55 3.08
C ILE A 123 -0.46 18.99 2.66
N ALA A 124 -1.52 19.78 2.42
CA ALA A 124 -1.40 21.19 2.05
C ALA A 124 -0.67 22.01 3.14
N ARG A 125 -1.05 21.85 4.42
CA ARG A 125 -0.37 22.49 5.55
C ARG A 125 1.09 22.08 5.64
N THR A 126 1.39 20.79 5.50
CA THR A 126 2.77 20.27 5.52
C THR A 126 3.62 20.93 4.44
N ARG A 127 3.09 21.05 3.21
CA ARG A 127 3.78 21.70 2.10
C ARG A 127 3.97 23.20 2.31
N ALA A 128 2.94 23.90 2.80
CA ALA A 128 3.01 25.33 3.11
C ALA A 128 4.08 25.63 4.18
N ALA A 129 4.30 24.70 5.12
CA ALA A 129 5.35 24.79 6.14
C ALA A 129 6.74 24.36 5.63
N GLY A 130 6.92 24.02 4.35
CA GLY A 130 8.19 23.51 3.80
C GLY A 130 8.54 22.08 4.23
N GLY A 131 7.56 21.36 4.80
CA GLY A 131 7.70 19.97 5.22
C GLY A 131 7.67 18.97 4.05
N ARG A 132 7.75 17.69 4.39
CA ARG A 132 7.76 16.58 3.42
C ARG A 132 6.61 15.62 3.67
N VAL A 133 6.01 15.13 2.61
CA VAL A 133 4.99 14.07 2.65
C VAL A 133 5.67 12.71 2.53
N VAL A 134 5.51 11.87 3.55
CA VAL A 134 6.02 10.50 3.59
C VAL A 134 4.86 9.53 3.37
N ALA A 135 4.87 8.79 2.28
CA ALA A 135 3.93 7.69 2.07
C ALA A 135 4.46 6.42 2.75
N VAL A 136 3.59 5.73 3.48
CA VAL A 136 3.85 4.41 4.06
C VAL A 136 3.16 3.37 3.18
N GLY A 137 3.95 2.61 2.43
CA GLY A 137 3.50 1.62 1.46
C GLY A 137 3.26 2.18 0.06
N THR A 138 3.51 1.34 -0.95
CA THR A 138 3.32 1.67 -2.37
C THR A 138 1.86 1.87 -2.76
N THR A 139 0.92 1.19 -2.10
CA THR A 139 -0.52 1.39 -2.33
C THR A 139 -0.97 2.79 -1.90
N THR A 140 -0.50 3.27 -0.74
CA THR A 140 -0.72 4.66 -0.29
C THR A 140 -0.15 5.65 -1.29
N LEU A 141 1.07 5.39 -1.81
CA LEU A 141 1.67 6.23 -2.84
C LEU A 141 0.81 6.27 -4.11
N ARG A 142 0.34 5.12 -4.60
CA ARG A 142 -0.52 5.06 -5.79
C ARG A 142 -1.83 5.83 -5.58
N ALA A 143 -2.47 5.66 -4.42
CA ALA A 143 -3.69 6.39 -4.09
C ALA A 143 -3.49 7.91 -4.09
N LEU A 144 -2.42 8.40 -3.44
CA LEU A 144 -2.11 9.83 -3.39
C LEU A 144 -1.78 10.40 -4.78
N GLU A 145 -0.96 9.71 -5.56
CA GLU A 145 -0.59 10.16 -6.90
C GLU A 145 -1.77 10.10 -7.88
N SER A 146 -2.64 9.09 -7.78
CA SER A 146 -3.88 9.02 -8.56
C SER A 146 -4.84 10.15 -8.23
N ALA A 147 -4.97 10.49 -6.95
CA ALA A 147 -5.78 11.62 -6.51
C ALA A 147 -5.24 12.99 -6.96
N ALA A 148 -4.03 13.05 -7.48
CA ALA A 148 -3.37 14.27 -7.98
C ALA A 148 -3.15 14.30 -9.50
N LEU A 149 -3.68 13.33 -10.26
CA LEU A 149 -3.49 13.28 -11.72
C LEU A 149 -4.01 14.53 -12.44
N GLY A 150 -5.06 15.17 -11.91
CA GLY A 150 -5.61 16.43 -12.41
C GLY A 150 -4.77 17.68 -12.11
N GLY A 151 -3.58 17.52 -11.51
CA GLY A 151 -2.67 18.61 -11.14
C GLY A 151 -2.73 18.97 -9.65
N GLU A 152 -3.92 18.97 -9.06
CA GLU A 152 -4.13 19.20 -7.63
C GLU A 152 -4.64 17.94 -6.93
N LEU A 153 -4.30 17.79 -5.65
CA LEU A 153 -4.73 16.67 -4.83
C LEU A 153 -6.20 16.84 -4.42
N GLN A 154 -7.06 15.92 -4.85
CA GLN A 154 -8.50 16.00 -4.61
C GLN A 154 -8.96 14.98 -3.58
N ALA A 155 -9.81 15.38 -2.63
CA ALA A 155 -10.45 14.45 -1.70
C ALA A 155 -11.48 13.54 -2.40
N GLY A 156 -11.90 12.47 -1.72
CA GLY A 156 -12.98 11.59 -2.17
C GLY A 156 -12.55 10.15 -2.45
N ALA A 157 -13.58 9.33 -2.69
CA ALA A 157 -13.47 7.92 -3.02
C ALA A 157 -13.35 7.72 -4.54
N ARG A 158 -12.42 6.87 -4.96
CA ARG A 158 -12.24 6.49 -6.37
C ARG A 158 -11.52 5.16 -6.51
N GLU A 159 -11.54 4.65 -7.73
CA GLU A 159 -10.72 3.52 -8.15
C GLU A 159 -9.42 4.01 -8.79
N THR A 160 -8.35 3.22 -8.65
CA THR A 160 -7.07 3.46 -9.32
C THR A 160 -6.49 2.18 -9.88
N ASP A 161 -6.18 2.24 -11.17
CA ASP A 161 -5.37 1.26 -11.91
C ASP A 161 -4.03 1.87 -12.33
N ILE A 162 -3.59 2.96 -11.67
CA ILE A 162 -2.38 3.68 -12.07
C ILE A 162 -1.17 2.73 -12.10
N PHE A 163 -0.48 2.74 -13.24
CA PHE A 163 0.77 2.02 -13.42
C PHE A 163 1.94 2.99 -13.42
N ILE A 164 2.73 2.97 -12.33
CA ILE A 164 3.84 3.88 -12.13
C ILE A 164 5.13 3.23 -12.65
N THR A 165 5.70 3.83 -13.70
CA THR A 165 6.92 3.36 -14.38
C THR A 165 7.95 4.49 -14.47
N PRO A 166 9.24 4.19 -14.76
CA PRO A 166 10.25 5.22 -14.94
C PRO A 166 9.82 6.29 -15.95
N GLY A 167 9.93 7.56 -15.56
CA GLY A 167 9.37 8.70 -16.32
C GLY A 167 8.08 9.27 -15.71
N PHE A 168 7.46 8.58 -14.76
CA PHE A 168 6.30 9.10 -14.02
C PHE A 168 6.64 10.38 -13.24
N THR A 169 5.78 11.39 -13.33
CA THR A 169 5.92 12.63 -12.56
C THR A 169 5.10 12.55 -11.29
N PHE A 170 5.79 12.32 -10.17
CA PHE A 170 5.18 12.39 -8.85
C PHE A 170 4.78 13.83 -8.51
N ARG A 171 3.72 14.03 -7.73
CA ARG A 171 3.23 15.36 -7.33
C ARG A 171 3.11 15.48 -5.83
N VAL A 172 2.80 14.39 -5.13
CA VAL A 172 2.37 14.42 -3.73
C VAL A 172 3.42 13.85 -2.80
N VAL A 173 4.05 12.74 -3.17
CA VAL A 173 4.92 11.99 -2.25
C VAL A 173 6.38 12.42 -2.40
N ASP A 174 7.01 12.78 -1.28
CA ASP A 174 8.43 13.18 -1.23
C ASP A 174 9.34 12.06 -0.75
N ARG A 175 8.83 11.22 0.16
CA ARG A 175 9.51 10.03 0.68
C ARG A 175 8.57 8.83 0.68
N LEU A 176 9.13 7.64 0.48
CA LEU A 176 8.38 6.39 0.50
C LEU A 176 9.03 5.42 1.48
N LEU A 177 8.28 4.98 2.49
CA LEU A 177 8.64 3.81 3.28
C LEU A 177 7.97 2.58 2.67
N THR A 178 8.74 1.56 2.32
CA THR A 178 8.21 0.32 1.71
C THR A 178 9.12 -0.88 1.97
N ASN A 179 8.60 -2.09 1.86
CA ASN A 179 9.37 -3.34 1.93
C ASN A 179 10.26 -3.54 0.70
N PHE A 180 11.19 -4.48 0.77
CA PHE A 180 11.90 -4.98 -0.41
C PHE A 180 10.99 -5.83 -1.31
N HIS A 181 11.04 -5.56 -2.60
CA HIS A 181 10.18 -6.14 -3.63
C HIS A 181 10.92 -7.11 -4.53
N LEU A 182 10.19 -8.06 -5.12
CA LEU A 182 10.76 -9.02 -6.05
C LEU A 182 11.37 -8.33 -7.29
N PRO A 183 12.52 -8.82 -7.80
CA PRO A 183 13.00 -8.44 -9.13
C PRO A 183 11.93 -8.68 -10.19
N ARG A 184 11.89 -7.82 -11.22
CA ARG A 184 10.93 -7.91 -12.34
C ARG A 184 9.45 -7.81 -11.91
N SER A 185 9.14 -7.12 -10.81
CA SER A 185 7.77 -6.81 -10.38
C SER A 185 7.35 -5.38 -10.73
N THR A 186 6.03 -5.13 -10.78
CA THR A 186 5.46 -3.78 -10.91
C THR A 186 5.88 -2.85 -9.77
N LEU A 187 5.98 -3.39 -8.55
CA LEU A 187 6.48 -2.64 -7.39
C LEU A 187 7.96 -2.26 -7.53
N MET A 188 8.80 -3.14 -8.10
CA MET A 188 10.18 -2.80 -8.44
C MET A 188 10.26 -1.65 -9.46
N MET A 189 9.37 -1.62 -10.45
CA MET A 189 9.28 -0.51 -11.40
C MET A 189 8.87 0.79 -10.70
N LEU A 190 7.88 0.74 -9.80
CA LEU A 190 7.43 1.91 -9.03
C LEU A 190 8.56 2.49 -8.18
N VAL A 191 9.28 1.68 -7.39
CA VAL A 191 10.38 2.20 -6.56
C VAL A 191 11.55 2.71 -7.42
N SER A 192 11.78 2.10 -8.59
CA SER A 192 12.78 2.58 -9.56
C SER A 192 12.37 3.91 -10.20
N ALA A 193 11.08 4.12 -10.47
CA ALA A 193 10.55 5.39 -10.93
C ALA A 193 10.69 6.47 -9.86
N PHE A 194 10.43 6.11 -8.60
CA PHE A 194 10.45 7.04 -7.47
C PHE A 194 11.86 7.48 -7.07
N ALA A 195 12.77 6.54 -6.83
CA ALA A 195 14.11 6.83 -6.31
C ALA A 195 15.20 6.85 -7.40
N GLY A 196 14.89 6.39 -8.62
CA GLY A 196 15.83 6.25 -9.72
C GLY A 196 16.45 4.85 -9.82
N HIS A 197 16.56 4.33 -11.04
CA HIS A 197 16.99 2.95 -11.32
C HIS A 197 18.36 2.59 -10.72
N GLU A 198 19.40 3.40 -10.97
CA GLU A 198 20.75 3.09 -10.43
C GLU A 198 20.79 3.09 -8.91
N ARG A 199 20.08 4.01 -8.24
CA ARG A 199 20.02 4.05 -6.77
C ARG A 199 19.37 2.80 -6.21
N ILE A 200 18.25 2.37 -6.80
CA ILE A 200 17.58 1.13 -6.40
C ILE A 200 18.49 -0.07 -6.66
N ARG A 201 19.17 -0.15 -7.80
CA ARG A 201 20.09 -1.25 -8.11
C ARG A 201 21.20 -1.35 -7.06
N THR A 202 21.87 -0.24 -6.73
CA THR A 202 22.91 -0.21 -5.69
C THR A 202 22.37 -0.60 -4.32
N LEU A 203 21.19 -0.09 -3.94
CA LEU A 203 20.53 -0.43 -2.68
C LEU A 203 20.26 -1.93 -2.58
N TYR A 204 19.71 -2.55 -3.63
CA TYR A 204 19.42 -3.99 -3.63
C TYR A 204 20.68 -4.84 -3.62
N THR A 205 21.74 -4.44 -4.34
CA THR A 205 23.04 -5.12 -4.26
C THR A 205 23.59 -5.12 -2.83
N HIS A 206 23.49 -3.99 -2.14
CA HIS A 206 23.88 -3.90 -0.73
C HIS A 206 23.01 -4.79 0.15
N ALA A 207 21.68 -4.70 0.03
CA ALA A 207 20.74 -5.47 0.84
C ALA A 207 20.96 -6.99 0.71
N ILE A 208 21.23 -7.47 -0.51
CA ILE A 208 21.56 -8.89 -0.76
C ILE A 208 22.88 -9.26 -0.09
N ARG A 209 23.92 -8.43 -0.24
CA ARG A 209 25.25 -8.68 0.36
C ARG A 209 25.19 -8.75 1.87
N GLU A 210 24.43 -7.84 2.49
CA GLU A 210 24.25 -7.75 3.95
C GLU A 210 23.12 -8.66 4.47
N ARG A 211 22.52 -9.50 3.62
CA ARG A 211 21.49 -10.49 3.99
C ARG A 211 20.24 -9.89 4.66
N TYR A 212 19.78 -8.76 4.14
CA TYR A 212 18.48 -8.21 4.51
C TYR A 212 17.38 -9.22 4.19
N ARG A 213 16.29 -9.18 4.95
CA ARG A 213 15.10 -9.99 4.74
C ARG A 213 14.19 -9.28 3.74
N PHE A 214 13.69 -10.00 2.74
CA PHE A 214 12.86 -9.44 1.68
C PHE A 214 11.38 -9.77 1.93
N PHE A 215 10.49 -9.25 1.07
CA PHE A 215 9.03 -9.49 1.11
C PHE A 215 8.30 -8.78 2.25
N SER A 216 7.00 -9.07 2.37
CA SER A 216 6.05 -8.33 3.20
C SER A 216 6.34 -8.39 4.70
N TYR A 217 7.07 -9.41 5.16
CA TYR A 217 7.50 -9.57 6.56
C TYR A 217 9.03 -9.40 6.74
N GLY A 218 9.72 -8.94 5.70
CA GLY A 218 11.15 -8.67 5.72
C GLY A 218 11.49 -7.33 6.34
N ASP A 219 12.59 -6.74 5.90
CA ASP A 219 13.03 -5.40 6.30
C ASP A 219 12.39 -4.31 5.42
N ALA A 220 12.58 -3.05 5.82
CA ALA A 220 12.03 -1.89 5.15
C ALA A 220 13.11 -1.01 4.49
N MET A 221 12.68 -0.21 3.52
CA MET A 221 13.46 0.83 2.87
C MET A 221 12.77 2.18 3.06
N LEU A 222 13.54 3.22 3.39
CA LEU A 222 13.11 4.61 3.28
C LEU A 222 13.74 5.25 2.05
N LEU A 223 12.91 5.57 1.07
CA LEU A 223 13.32 6.09 -0.22
C LEU A 223 13.04 7.57 -0.33
N GLN A 224 13.92 8.27 -1.04
CA GLN A 224 13.76 9.67 -1.41
C GLN A 224 13.47 9.80 -2.90
N ARG A 225 12.45 10.60 -3.21
CA ARG A 225 12.13 10.99 -4.59
C ARG A 225 13.37 11.59 -5.28
N ARG A 226 13.62 11.16 -6.52
CA ARG A 226 14.67 11.71 -7.39
C ARG A 226 14.46 13.20 -7.69
#